data_AF-U1GH28-F1
#
_entry.id   AF-U1GH28-F1
#
_cell.length_a   1.000
_cell.length_b   1.000
_cell.length_c   1.000
_cell.angle_alpha   90.00
_cell.angle_beta   90.00
_cell.angle_gamma   90.00
#
_symmetry.space_group_name_H-M   'P 1'
#
loop_
_entity.id
_entity.type
_entity.pdbx_description
1 polymer ?
#
loop_
_entity_poly.entity_id
_entity_poly.type
_entity_poly.pdbx_seq_one_letter_code
_entity_poly.pdbx_strand_id
1 'polypeptide(L)'
;MTLTLDEVRRIRFPMARRPGDGYRAAEVDDFVDRVDATFAAMTDESERLKAQLEALKSSDDRSQYDEPDSELAEEIERLKAQLEEARAAQRSRGDEARTVKRYESELTQLRNENARLNSQLSDARRELATARSATEAPATSQLVGDGKVERIEV
;
A
#
# COMPACT_ATOMS: atom_id res chain seq x y z
N MET A 1 -13.35 39.13 -41.84
CA MET A 1 -14.46 39.07 -42.81
C MET A 1 -13.93 38.44 -44.07
N THR A 2 -14.42 37.26 -44.45
CA THR A 2 -13.99 36.51 -45.63
C THR A 2 -15.12 36.53 -46.66
N LEU A 3 -14.81 36.86 -47.91
CA LEU A 3 -15.79 36.83 -49.01
C LEU A 3 -16.02 35.38 -49.46
N THR A 4 -17.25 35.04 -49.81
CA THR A 4 -17.57 33.76 -50.46
C THR A 4 -17.40 33.84 -51.98
N LEU A 5 -17.28 32.69 -52.66
CA LEU A 5 -17.15 32.65 -54.13
C LEU A 5 -18.30 33.37 -54.84
N ASP A 6 -19.51 33.17 -54.32
CA ASP A 6 -20.73 33.80 -54.84
C ASP A 6 -20.72 35.32 -54.65
N GLU A 7 -20.10 35.81 -53.58
CA GLU A 7 -19.92 37.24 -53.36
C GLU A 7 -18.89 37.83 -54.31
N VAL A 8 -17.76 37.15 -54.55
CA VAL A 8 -16.73 37.59 -55.51
C VAL A 8 -17.32 37.70 -56.93
N ARG A 9 -18.12 36.72 -57.36
CA ARG A 9 -18.82 36.74 -58.66
C ARG A 9 -19.83 37.87 -58.82
N ARG A 10 -20.40 38.36 -57.72
CA ARG A 10 -21.40 39.44 -57.72
C ARG A 10 -20.76 40.84 -57.71
N ILE A 11 -19.48 40.95 -57.40
CA ILE A 11 -18.76 42.23 -57.40
C ILE A 11 -18.60 42.71 -58.85
N ARG A 12 -19.01 43.95 -59.12
CA ARG A 12 -18.80 44.60 -60.42
C ARG A 12 -17.76 45.70 -60.31
N PHE A 13 -16.72 45.61 -61.14
CA PHE A 13 -15.70 46.65 -61.24
C PHE A 13 -16.13 47.72 -62.25
N PRO A 14 -16.09 49.02 -61.89
CA PRO A 14 -16.39 50.10 -62.83
C PRO A 14 -15.28 50.21 -63.88
N MET A 15 -15.65 50.41 -65.16
CA MET A 15 -14.66 50.66 -66.21
C MET A 15 -13.93 51.98 -65.97
N ALA A 16 -12.62 51.98 -66.20
CA ALA A 16 -11.82 53.18 -66.11
C ALA A 16 -12.21 54.19 -67.20
N ARG A 17 -12.15 55.48 -66.84
CA ARG A 17 -12.64 56.57 -67.70
C ARG A 17 -11.67 56.95 -68.83
N ARG A 18 -10.43 56.47 -68.82
CA ARG A 18 -9.37 56.83 -69.76
C ARG A 18 -8.75 55.59 -70.39
N PRO A 19 -8.44 55.59 -71.70
CA PRO A 19 -7.72 54.49 -72.33
C PRO A 19 -6.35 54.30 -71.68
N GLY A 20 -6.08 53.11 -71.13
CA GLY A 20 -4.80 52.77 -70.49
C GLY A 20 -4.77 52.90 -68.97
N ASP A 21 -5.79 53.48 -68.34
CA ASP A 21 -5.97 53.41 -66.89
C ASP A 21 -6.78 52.15 -66.54
N GLY A 22 -6.32 51.34 -65.58
CA GLY A 22 -7.06 50.17 -65.05
C GLY A 22 -6.73 48.81 -65.67
N TYR A 23 -7.17 47.76 -64.99
CA TYR A 23 -7.01 46.37 -65.46
C TYR A 23 -7.93 46.09 -66.64
N ARG A 24 -7.49 45.26 -67.57
CA ARG A 24 -8.33 44.81 -68.69
C ARG A 24 -9.39 43.86 -68.16
N ALA A 25 -10.65 44.07 -68.56
CA ALA A 25 -11.77 43.24 -68.11
C ALA A 25 -11.50 41.74 -68.31
N ALA A 26 -10.98 41.35 -69.49
CA ALA A 26 -10.62 39.95 -69.77
C ALA A 26 -9.55 39.39 -68.80
N GLU A 27 -8.54 40.19 -68.43
CA GLU A 27 -7.49 39.75 -67.50
C GLU A 27 -8.03 39.61 -66.05
N VAL A 28 -9.02 40.43 -65.68
CA VAL A 28 -9.73 40.33 -64.39
C VAL A 28 -10.64 39.12 -64.37
N ASP A 29 -11.40 38.89 -65.43
CA ASP A 29 -12.28 37.73 -65.57
C ASP A 29 -11.48 36.42 -65.50
N ASP A 30 -10.37 36.32 -66.26
CA ASP A 30 -9.45 35.16 -66.23
C ASP A 30 -8.82 34.92 -64.84
N PHE A 31 -8.62 36.00 -64.07
CA PHE A 31 -8.11 35.89 -62.70
C PHE A 31 -9.19 35.38 -61.75
N VAL A 32 -10.42 35.90 -61.83
CA VAL A 32 -11.55 35.45 -61.02
C VAL A 32 -11.85 33.98 -61.26
N ASP A 33 -11.84 33.52 -62.52
CA ASP A 33 -12.05 32.10 -62.85
C ASP A 33 -11.01 31.16 -62.20
N ARG A 34 -9.74 31.59 -62.13
CA ARG A 34 -8.68 30.82 -61.47
C ARG A 34 -8.81 30.83 -59.96
N VAL A 35 -9.17 31.96 -59.36
CA VAL A 35 -9.44 32.06 -57.93
C VAL A 35 -10.63 31.15 -57.57
N ASP A 36 -11.66 31.14 -58.40
CA ASP A 36 -12.82 30.28 -58.23
C ASP A 36 -12.45 28.79 -58.23
N ALA A 37 -11.70 28.35 -59.24
CA ALA A 37 -11.28 26.96 -59.37
C ALA A 37 -10.40 26.51 -58.19
N THR A 38 -9.47 27.37 -57.76
CA THR A 38 -8.55 27.06 -56.65
C THR A 38 -9.25 27.07 -55.29
N PHE A 39 -10.19 27.99 -55.06
CA PHE A 39 -10.95 28.05 -53.83
C PHE A 39 -11.94 26.88 -53.71
N ALA A 40 -12.57 26.47 -54.81
CA ALA A 40 -13.38 25.26 -54.85
C ALA A 40 -12.56 24.02 -54.47
N ALA A 41 -11.38 23.85 -55.07
CA ALA A 41 -10.48 22.75 -54.75
C ALA A 41 -10.03 22.74 -53.28
N MET A 42 -9.69 23.91 -52.70
CA MET A 42 -9.34 24.04 -51.28
C MET A 42 -10.51 23.73 -50.34
N THR A 43 -11.73 24.08 -50.74
CA THR A 43 -12.93 23.81 -49.93
C THR A 43 -13.23 22.32 -49.92
N ASP A 44 -13.18 21.66 -51.09
CA ASP A 44 -13.35 20.21 -51.23
C ASP A 44 -12.29 19.44 -50.44
N GLU A 45 -11.03 19.90 -50.46
CA GLU A 45 -9.95 19.32 -49.66
C GLU A 45 -10.19 19.51 -48.16
N SER A 46 -10.65 20.69 -47.74
CA SER A 46 -11.00 20.96 -46.34
C SER A 46 -12.13 20.07 -45.84
N GLU A 47 -13.18 19.87 -46.64
CA GLU A 47 -14.27 18.96 -46.32
C GLU A 47 -13.78 17.51 -46.24
N ARG A 48 -12.95 17.08 -47.20
CA ARG A 48 -12.35 15.74 -47.19
C ARG A 48 -11.45 15.52 -45.99
N LEU A 49 -10.63 16.51 -45.60
CA LEU A 49 -9.77 16.45 -44.42
C LEU A 49 -10.60 16.41 -43.14
N LYS A 50 -11.67 17.20 -43.04
CA LYS A 50 -12.62 17.14 -41.91
C LYS A 50 -13.26 15.76 -41.80
N ALA A 51 -13.72 15.19 -42.92
CA ALA A 51 -14.31 13.85 -42.94
C ALA A 51 -13.29 12.77 -42.54
N GLN A 52 -12.04 12.87 -42.98
CA GLN A 52 -10.97 11.97 -42.55
C GLN A 52 -10.65 12.11 -41.06
N LEU A 53 -10.59 13.34 -40.57
CA LEU A 53 -10.32 13.62 -39.16
C LEU A 53 -11.48 13.17 -38.26
N GLU A 54 -12.71 13.27 -38.73
CA GLU A 54 -13.90 12.72 -38.05
C GLU A 54 -13.92 11.19 -38.08
N ALA A 55 -13.51 10.57 -39.19
CA ALA A 55 -13.34 9.12 -39.28
C ALA A 55 -12.23 8.61 -38.34
N LEU A 56 -11.09 9.32 -38.26
CA LEU A 56 -9.99 8.99 -37.35
C LEU A 56 -10.39 9.21 -35.88
N LYS A 57 -11.06 10.32 -35.57
CA LYS A 57 -11.58 10.56 -34.23
C LYS A 57 -12.59 9.51 -33.83
N SER A 58 -13.52 9.14 -34.71
CA SER A 58 -14.50 8.08 -34.40
C SER A 58 -13.86 6.70 -34.29
N SER A 59 -12.70 6.45 -34.93
CA SER A 59 -11.91 5.23 -34.68
C SER A 59 -11.10 5.27 -33.38
N ASP A 60 -10.57 6.44 -32.99
CA ASP A 60 -9.80 6.61 -31.74
C ASP A 60 -10.71 6.70 -30.49
N ASP A 61 -11.93 7.21 -30.63
CA ASP A 61 -12.86 7.55 -29.53
C ASP A 61 -13.74 6.37 -29.05
N ARG A 62 -13.54 5.14 -29.55
CA ARG A 62 -14.44 4.01 -29.21
C ARG A 62 -13.83 2.82 -28.48
N SER A 63 -12.53 2.78 -28.23
CA SER A 63 -11.95 1.58 -27.60
C SER A 63 -10.54 1.70 -27.03
N GLN A 64 -9.79 2.78 -27.24
CA GLN A 64 -8.34 2.76 -26.92
C GLN A 64 -7.94 3.40 -25.59
N TYR A 65 -8.78 4.25 -24.98
CA TYR A 65 -8.40 5.03 -23.80
C TYR A 65 -9.20 4.76 -22.52
N ASP A 66 -10.34 4.06 -22.59
CA ASP A 66 -11.21 3.82 -21.42
C ASP A 66 -10.98 2.42 -20.78
N GLU A 67 -10.65 1.41 -21.58
CA GLU A 67 -10.40 0.03 -21.12
C GLU A 67 -9.07 -0.11 -20.32
N PRO A 68 -7.90 0.34 -20.82
CA PRO A 68 -6.63 0.12 -20.11
C PRO A 68 -6.54 0.87 -18.77
N ASP A 69 -7.20 2.02 -18.65
CA ASP A 69 -7.25 2.77 -17.38
C ASP A 69 -8.12 2.06 -16.34
N SER A 70 -9.19 1.37 -16.76
CA SER A 70 -10.05 0.58 -15.86
C SER A 70 -9.34 -0.66 -15.31
N GLU A 71 -8.64 -1.42 -16.18
CA GLU A 71 -7.87 -2.61 -15.76
C GLU A 71 -6.72 -2.23 -14.84
N LEU A 72 -6.02 -1.13 -15.15
CA LEU A 72 -4.93 -0.64 -14.33
C LEU A 72 -5.45 -0.11 -12.97
N ALA A 73 -6.62 0.53 -12.95
CA ALA A 73 -7.25 0.97 -11.69
C ALA A 73 -7.64 -0.22 -10.81
N GLU A 74 -8.24 -1.27 -11.39
CA GLU A 74 -8.54 -2.51 -10.68
C GLU A 74 -7.27 -3.18 -10.14
N GLU A 75 -6.21 -3.24 -10.94
CA GLU A 75 -4.95 -3.82 -10.52
C GLU A 75 -4.28 -3.03 -9.39
N ILE A 76 -4.34 -1.69 -9.45
CA ILE A 76 -3.87 -0.82 -8.35
C ILE A 76 -4.66 -1.10 -7.07
N GLU A 77 -5.98 -1.26 -7.16
CA GLU A 77 -6.82 -1.56 -6.00
C GLU A 77 -6.48 -2.94 -5.41
N ARG A 78 -6.33 -3.96 -6.27
CA ARG A 78 -5.91 -5.31 -5.86
C ARG A 78 -4.53 -5.31 -5.19
N LEU A 79 -3.55 -4.63 -5.78
CA LEU A 79 -2.20 -4.53 -5.22
C LEU A 79 -2.19 -3.78 -3.89
N LYS A 80 -3.01 -2.73 -3.74
CA LYS A 80 -3.17 -2.03 -2.45
C LYS A 80 -3.76 -2.95 -1.38
N ALA A 81 -4.80 -3.71 -1.71
CA ALA A 81 -5.41 -4.66 -0.79
C ALA A 81 -4.42 -5.75 -0.33
N GLN A 82 -3.66 -6.34 -1.28
CA GLN A 82 -2.62 -7.31 -0.95
C GLN A 82 -1.55 -6.74 -0.03
N LEU A 83 -1.15 -5.49 -0.25
CA LEU A 83 -0.10 -4.83 0.52
C LEU A 83 -0.60 -4.47 1.93
N GLU A 84 -1.88 -4.10 2.08
CA GLU A 84 -2.52 -3.90 3.37
C GLU A 84 -2.62 -5.22 4.16
N GLU A 85 -3.05 -6.30 3.52
CA GLU A 85 -3.11 -7.63 4.13
C GLU A 85 -1.74 -8.12 4.59
N ALA A 86 -0.72 -8.01 3.73
CA ALA A 86 0.65 -8.38 4.07
C ALA A 86 1.18 -7.57 5.27
N ARG A 87 0.86 -6.27 5.32
CA ARG A 87 1.21 -5.41 6.46
C ARG A 87 0.47 -5.82 7.74
N ALA A 88 -0.81 -6.17 7.64
CA ALA A 88 -1.60 -6.65 8.78
C ALA A 88 -1.02 -7.96 9.34
N ALA A 89 -0.70 -8.92 8.47
CA ALA A 89 -0.05 -10.17 8.85
C ALA A 89 1.34 -9.97 9.48
N GLN A 90 2.12 -9.00 8.99
CA GLN A 90 3.41 -8.69 9.58
C GLN A 90 3.28 -8.04 10.96
N ARG A 91 2.26 -7.20 11.17
CA ARG A 91 1.95 -6.62 12.48
C ARG A 91 1.52 -7.68 13.49
N SER A 92 0.59 -8.56 13.12
CA SER A 92 0.14 -9.65 14.01
C SER A 92 1.30 -10.56 14.42
N ARG A 93 2.16 -10.95 13.46
CA ARG A 93 3.36 -11.73 13.75
C ARG A 93 4.33 -11.02 14.69
N GLY A 94 4.46 -9.70 14.56
CA GLY A 94 5.25 -8.87 15.47
C GLY A 94 4.68 -8.83 16.89
N ASP A 95 3.36 -8.76 17.03
CA ASP A 95 2.69 -8.77 18.32
C ASP A 95 2.75 -10.15 18.99
N GLU A 96 2.60 -11.23 18.23
CA GLU A 96 2.83 -12.60 18.70
C GLU A 96 4.27 -12.79 19.21
N ALA A 97 5.27 -12.29 18.50
CA ALA A 97 6.66 -12.37 18.98
C ALA A 97 6.85 -11.62 20.31
N ARG A 98 6.15 -10.49 20.51
CA ARG A 98 6.18 -9.73 21.77
C ARG A 98 5.48 -10.47 22.90
N THR A 99 4.34 -11.12 22.64
CA THR A 99 3.62 -11.90 23.66
C THR A 99 4.43 -13.13 24.06
N VAL A 100 5.01 -13.86 23.11
CA VAL A 100 5.91 -14.99 23.39
C VAL A 100 7.07 -14.55 24.27
N LYS A 101 7.76 -13.45 23.94
CA LYS A 101 8.85 -12.92 24.76
C LYS A 101 8.42 -12.56 26.18
N ARG A 102 7.20 -12.03 26.35
CA ARG A 102 6.64 -11.76 27.69
C ARG A 102 6.45 -13.06 28.47
N TYR A 103 5.83 -14.07 27.87
CA TYR A 103 5.61 -15.37 28.53
C TYR A 103 6.92 -16.08 28.86
N GLU A 104 7.94 -15.98 28.01
CA GLU A 104 9.28 -16.50 28.32
C GLU A 104 9.88 -15.83 29.56
N SER A 105 9.77 -14.50 29.67
CA SER A 105 10.24 -13.78 30.86
C SER A 105 9.47 -14.18 32.12
N GLU A 106 8.16 -14.41 32.03
CA GLU A 106 7.33 -14.86 33.14
C GLU A 106 7.67 -16.31 33.55
N LEU A 107 7.87 -17.21 32.58
CA LEU A 107 8.31 -18.58 32.84
C LEU A 107 9.66 -18.64 33.54
N THR A 108 10.61 -17.77 33.17
CA THR A 108 11.91 -17.71 33.86
C THR A 108 11.76 -17.20 35.29
N GLN A 109 10.91 -16.19 35.53
CA GLN A 109 10.60 -15.71 36.87
C GLN A 109 9.97 -16.80 37.74
N LEU A 110 8.94 -17.48 37.24
CA LEU A 110 8.25 -18.56 37.96
C LEU A 110 9.17 -19.75 38.25
N ARG A 111 10.11 -20.07 37.36
CA ARG A 111 11.12 -21.11 37.61
C ARG A 111 12.06 -20.71 38.74
N ASN A 112 12.54 -19.48 38.74
CA ASN A 112 13.42 -18.97 39.80
C ASN A 112 12.70 -18.93 41.15
N GLU A 113 11.43 -18.51 41.16
CA GLU A 113 10.61 -18.51 42.36
C GLU A 113 10.36 -19.91 42.90
N ASN A 114 9.99 -20.87 42.03
CA ASN A 114 9.85 -22.27 42.43
C ASN A 114 11.14 -22.83 43.02
N ALA A 115 12.30 -22.53 42.43
CA ALA A 115 13.59 -22.96 42.96
C ALA A 115 13.84 -22.39 44.37
N ARG A 116 13.53 -21.11 44.59
CA ARG A 116 13.65 -20.44 45.88
C ARG A 116 12.68 -21.01 46.93
N LEU A 117 11.41 -21.22 46.57
CA LEU A 117 10.42 -21.81 47.47
C LEU A 117 10.81 -23.25 47.84
N ASN A 118 11.31 -24.02 46.88
CA ASN A 118 11.81 -25.37 47.14
C ASN A 118 13.02 -25.37 48.09
N SER A 119 13.97 -24.43 47.95
CA SER A 119 15.08 -24.33 48.90
C SER A 119 14.57 -23.98 50.30
N GLN A 120 13.66 -23.01 50.42
CA GLN A 120 13.05 -22.62 51.70
C GLN A 120 12.32 -23.80 52.37
N LEU A 121 11.54 -24.58 51.61
CA LEU A 121 10.89 -25.78 52.12
C LEU A 121 11.90 -26.83 52.59
N SER A 122 13.02 -26.99 51.87
CA SER A 122 14.07 -27.92 52.27
C SER A 122 14.74 -27.51 53.57
N ASP A 123 14.98 -26.21 53.78
CA ASP A 123 15.61 -25.67 54.97
C ASP A 123 14.66 -25.75 56.18
N ALA A 124 13.40 -25.36 56.03
CA ALA A 124 12.38 -25.50 57.08
C ALA A 124 12.19 -26.97 57.50
N ARG A 125 12.26 -27.92 56.56
CA ARG A 125 12.22 -29.36 56.87
C ARG A 125 13.44 -29.81 57.66
N ARG A 126 14.63 -29.30 57.34
CA ARG A 126 15.86 -29.60 58.12
C ARG A 126 15.75 -29.04 59.54
N GLU A 127 15.29 -27.81 59.70
CA GLU A 127 15.07 -27.17 61.00
C GLU A 127 14.04 -27.93 61.86
N LEU A 128 12.93 -28.37 61.26
CA LEU A 128 11.95 -29.20 61.98
C LEU A 128 12.53 -30.56 62.38
N ALA A 129 13.37 -31.18 61.54
CA ALA A 129 14.03 -32.44 61.87
C ALA A 129 15.03 -32.28 63.02
N THR A 130 15.83 -31.20 63.03
CA THR A 130 16.77 -30.92 64.13
C THR A 130 16.02 -30.65 65.44
N ALA A 131 14.97 -29.83 65.41
CA ALA A 131 14.13 -29.55 66.57
C ALA A 131 13.49 -30.84 67.14
N ARG A 132 12.95 -31.71 66.27
CA ARG A 132 12.42 -33.03 66.68
C ARG A 132 13.47 -33.92 67.32
N SER A 133 14.66 -34.03 66.70
CA SER A 133 15.75 -34.82 67.26
C SER A 133 16.23 -34.31 68.62
N ALA A 134 16.20 -32.99 68.84
CA ALA A 134 16.52 -32.39 70.13
C ALA A 134 15.47 -32.69 71.21
N THR A 135 14.19 -32.80 70.82
CA THR A 135 13.10 -33.21 71.72
C THR A 135 13.01 -34.73 71.96
N GLU A 136 13.50 -35.55 71.03
CA GLU A 136 13.48 -37.03 71.12
C GLU A 136 14.77 -37.63 71.71
N ALA A 137 15.84 -36.84 71.90
CA ALA A 137 17.06 -37.29 72.58
C ALA A 137 16.73 -37.77 74.01
N PRO A 138 17.12 -38.99 74.42
CA PRO A 138 16.48 -39.66 75.53
C PRO A 138 17.01 -39.14 76.87
N ALA A 139 16.09 -38.97 77.83
CA ALA A 139 16.34 -38.78 79.25
C ALA A 139 16.94 -40.04 79.93
N THR A 140 17.86 -40.75 79.27
CA THR A 140 18.49 -41.98 79.77
C THR A 140 20.00 -41.89 79.62
N SER A 141 20.67 -41.20 80.54
CA SER A 141 22.04 -41.51 80.95
C SER A 141 22.46 -40.70 82.17
N GLN A 142 21.77 -40.84 83.30
CA GLN A 142 22.26 -40.31 84.58
C GLN A 142 21.54 -40.91 85.79
N LEU A 143 21.54 -42.24 85.92
CA LEU A 143 21.16 -42.96 87.15
C LEU A 143 21.65 -44.41 86.98
N VAL A 144 22.87 -44.70 87.41
CA VAL A 144 23.39 -45.98 87.95
C VAL A 144 24.91 -45.86 87.89
N GLY A 145 25.54 -45.62 89.02
CA GLY A 145 26.98 -45.53 89.11
C GLY A 145 27.54 -45.11 90.46
N ASP A 146 26.87 -45.44 91.57
CA ASP A 146 27.60 -45.67 92.83
C ASP A 146 26.72 -46.43 93.82
N GLY A 147 27.05 -47.69 94.05
CA GLY A 147 26.31 -48.60 94.92
C GLY A 147 27.13 -49.85 95.15
N LYS A 148 28.20 -49.71 95.95
CA LYS A 148 28.96 -50.85 96.49
C LYS A 148 28.02 -51.74 97.29
N VAL A 149 27.88 -53.00 96.87
CA VAL A 149 27.25 -54.06 97.65
C VAL A 149 28.29 -55.17 97.79
N GLU A 150 29.09 -55.14 98.86
CA GLU A 150 29.85 -56.31 99.29
C GLU A 150 28.99 -57.11 100.27
N ARG A 151 28.82 -58.39 99.92
CA ARG A 151 28.00 -59.39 100.62
C ARG A 151 28.51 -59.63 102.04
N ILE A 152 27.57 -59.74 102.97
CA ILE A 152 27.74 -60.38 104.27
C ILE A 152 27.56 -61.89 104.06
N GLU A 153 28.59 -62.69 104.37
CA GLU A 153 28.46 -64.14 104.54
C GLU A 153 28.14 -64.47 106.01
N VAL A 154 27.34 -65.53 106.18
CA VAL A 154 26.81 -66.09 107.45
C VAL A 154 27.89 -66.88 108.18
#